data_AF-A0A438FUG5-F1
#
_entry.id   AF-A0A438FUG5-F1
#
_cell.length_a   1.000
_cell.length_b   1.000
_cell.length_c   1.000
_cell.angle_alpha   90.00
_cell.angle_beta   90.00
_cell.angle_gamma   90.00
#
_symmetry.space_group_name_H-M   'P 1'
#
loop_
_entity.id
_entity.type
_entity.pdbx_description
1 polymer ?
#
loop_
_entity_poly.entity_id
_entity_poly.type
_entity_poly.pdbx_seq_one_letter_code
_entity_poly.pdbx_strand_id
1 'polypeptide(L)'
;MPYKARLRMSLVGCVEQCEKTGCVGERCFPHCKFPSDGAVVDGPWYLQEPLYLRWKQWDCQSDCRYYCMLDREKEREALGNGPVKYHGKWPFKRVYGIQEPASVALSALNLAMQFHGWLSFFILLNYKLPLKPNKKAYYEYTCLWHIYGLLSMNSWFWSAVFHSRDVDLTEKLDYSSAVALLGFSLILAILRSFNVRVEAARVMVSAPL
;
A
#
# COMPACT_ATOMS: atom_id res chain seq x y z
N MET A 1 -33.61 27.12 -4.89
CA MET A 1 -33.71 25.65 -5.07
C MET A 1 -33.05 25.22 -6.39
N PRO A 2 -31.72 25.01 -6.45
CA PRO A 2 -31.03 24.63 -7.69
C PRO A 2 -30.60 23.14 -7.74
N TYR A 3 -31.15 22.27 -6.89
CA TYR A 3 -30.68 20.88 -6.75
C TYR A 3 -31.38 19.84 -7.66
N LYS A 4 -32.31 20.25 -8.54
CA LYS A 4 -33.21 19.30 -9.24
C LYS A 4 -32.93 19.04 -10.72
N ALA A 5 -31.77 19.43 -11.26
CA ALA A 5 -31.48 19.22 -12.69
C ALA A 5 -30.02 18.83 -13.02
N ARG A 6 -29.33 18.08 -12.15
CA ARG A 6 -28.14 17.35 -12.60
C ARG A 6 -28.63 16.02 -13.17
N LEU A 7 -28.66 15.92 -14.52
CA LEU A 7 -28.96 14.68 -15.22
C LEU A 7 -28.21 13.51 -14.54
N ARG A 8 -28.87 12.36 -14.40
CA ARG A 8 -28.37 11.08 -13.86
C ARG A 8 -27.18 10.57 -14.67
N MET A 9 -26.04 11.25 -14.61
CA MET A 9 -24.83 10.80 -15.28
C MET A 9 -24.33 9.55 -14.55
N SER A 10 -24.11 8.47 -15.29
CA SER A 10 -23.51 7.26 -14.73
C SER A 10 -22.08 7.54 -14.28
N LEU A 11 -21.53 6.70 -13.41
CA LEU A 11 -20.12 6.81 -13.01
C LEU A 11 -19.20 6.83 -14.23
N VAL A 12 -19.46 5.94 -15.20
CA VAL A 12 -18.72 5.86 -16.46
C VAL A 12 -18.82 7.16 -17.25
N GLY A 13 -20.02 7.72 -17.41
CA GLY A 13 -20.20 8.99 -18.10
C GLY A 13 -19.51 10.17 -17.41
N CYS A 14 -19.46 10.17 -16.07
CA CYS A 14 -18.74 11.18 -15.30
C CYS A 14 -17.23 11.10 -15.54
N VAL A 15 -16.67 9.88 -15.53
CA VAL A 15 -15.24 9.66 -15.77
C VAL A 15 -14.87 10.05 -17.20
N GLU A 16 -15.64 9.63 -18.21
CA GLU A 16 -15.39 10.01 -19.61
C GLU A 16 -15.50 11.52 -19.83
N GLN A 17 -16.47 12.19 -19.18
CA GLN A 17 -16.57 13.64 -19.27
C GLN A 17 -15.37 14.32 -18.61
N CYS A 18 -14.98 13.87 -17.42
CA CYS A 18 -13.83 14.43 -16.69
C CYS A 18 -12.51 14.19 -17.44
N GLU A 19 -12.32 13.04 -18.08
CA GLU A 19 -11.16 12.78 -18.93
C GLU A 19 -11.13 13.65 -20.19
N LYS A 20 -12.25 14.25 -20.60
CA LYS A 20 -12.28 15.20 -21.75
C LYS A 20 -12.14 16.65 -21.30
N THR A 21 -12.80 17.03 -20.22
CA THR A 21 -12.86 18.42 -19.74
C THR A 21 -11.80 18.75 -18.71
N GLY A 22 -11.20 17.73 -18.09
CA GLY A 22 -10.34 17.86 -16.92
C GLY A 22 -11.09 18.29 -15.64
N CYS A 23 -12.43 18.21 -15.62
CA CYS A 23 -13.24 18.73 -14.52
C CYS A 23 -14.38 17.78 -14.09
N VAL A 24 -14.63 17.71 -12.76
CA VAL A 24 -15.81 17.10 -12.15
C VAL A 24 -16.66 18.20 -11.47
N GLY A 25 -17.72 18.62 -12.15
CA GLY A 25 -18.53 19.76 -11.70
C GLY A 25 -17.73 21.05 -11.74
N GLU A 26 -17.59 21.72 -10.59
CA GLU A 26 -16.81 22.97 -10.45
C GLU A 26 -15.32 22.73 -10.15
N ARG A 27 -14.92 21.46 -9.92
CA ARG A 27 -13.53 21.10 -9.61
C ARG A 27 -12.80 20.72 -10.89
N CYS A 28 -11.76 21.47 -11.23
CA CYS A 28 -10.91 21.21 -12.38
C CYS A 28 -9.48 20.86 -11.94
N PHE A 29 -8.87 19.89 -12.62
CA PHE A 29 -7.54 19.39 -12.30
C PHE A 29 -6.51 19.98 -13.29
N PRO A 30 -5.56 20.80 -12.84
CA PRO A 30 -4.58 21.44 -13.72
C PRO A 30 -3.69 20.46 -14.49
N HIS A 31 -3.48 19.26 -13.93
CA HIS A 31 -2.70 18.17 -14.53
C HIS A 31 -3.52 17.33 -15.52
N CYS A 32 -4.83 17.56 -15.63
CA CYS A 32 -5.72 16.98 -16.64
C CYS A 32 -5.80 17.83 -17.92
N LYS A 33 -4.86 18.76 -18.16
CA LYS A 33 -4.86 19.55 -19.40
C LYS A 33 -4.50 18.66 -20.58
N PHE A 34 -5.51 18.18 -21.28
CA PHE A 34 -5.34 17.62 -22.62
C PHE A 34 -5.05 18.77 -23.58
N PRO A 35 -4.01 18.70 -24.42
CA PRO A 35 -3.87 19.63 -25.52
C PRO A 35 -5.13 19.49 -26.37
N SER A 36 -5.87 20.57 -26.56
CA SER A 36 -7.13 20.57 -27.31
C SER A 36 -6.99 20.26 -28.80
N ASP A 37 -5.76 20.06 -29.28
CA ASP A 37 -5.46 19.68 -30.65
C ASP A 37 -4.59 18.42 -30.60
N GLY A 38 -4.90 17.42 -31.42
CA GLY A 38 -4.19 16.14 -31.55
C GLY A 38 -2.74 16.25 -32.05
N ALA A 39 -1.96 17.20 -31.54
CA ALA A 39 -0.54 17.27 -31.69
C ALA A 39 0.11 16.30 -30.70
N VAL A 40 0.66 15.21 -31.25
CA VAL A 40 1.72 14.44 -30.60
C VAL A 40 2.80 15.44 -30.20
N VAL A 41 2.94 15.72 -28.90
CA VAL A 41 4.07 16.50 -28.38
C VAL A 41 5.27 15.56 -28.42
N ASP A 42 5.98 15.56 -29.55
CA ASP A 42 7.38 15.17 -29.65
C ASP A 42 8.21 16.19 -28.83
N GLY A 43 8.07 16.09 -27.52
CA GLY A 43 8.86 16.83 -26.54
C GLY A 43 10.09 15.99 -26.18
N PRO A 44 11.28 16.59 -26.13
CA PRO A 44 12.46 15.88 -25.69
C PRO A 44 12.25 15.26 -24.30
N TRP A 45 12.63 13.98 -24.12
CA TRP A 45 12.34 13.17 -22.94
C TRP A 45 12.76 13.79 -21.60
N TYR A 46 13.60 14.84 -21.60
CA TYR A 46 14.07 15.58 -20.43
C TYR A 46 13.09 16.66 -19.92
N LEU A 47 11.99 16.95 -20.62
CA LEU A 47 10.90 17.82 -20.15
C LEU A 47 9.80 17.07 -19.38
N GLN A 48 9.93 15.75 -19.20
CA GLN A 48 9.08 15.00 -18.29
C GLN A 48 9.28 15.53 -16.86
N GLU A 49 8.17 15.87 -16.20
CA GLU A 49 8.19 16.24 -14.79
C GLU A 49 9.06 15.25 -13.98
N PRO A 50 9.89 15.74 -13.06
CA PRO A 50 10.67 14.89 -12.17
C PRO A 50 9.84 13.74 -11.60
N LEU A 51 10.39 12.53 -11.60
CA LEU A 51 9.70 11.33 -11.12
C LEU A 51 9.08 11.50 -9.71
N TYR A 52 9.69 12.32 -8.85
CA TYR A 52 9.16 12.65 -7.53
C TYR A 52 7.90 13.55 -7.57
N LEU A 53 7.80 14.47 -8.54
CA LEU A 53 6.59 15.28 -8.77
C LEU A 53 5.48 14.41 -9.35
N ARG A 54 5.83 13.51 -10.28
CA ARG A 54 4.89 12.52 -10.84
C ARG A 54 4.36 11.54 -9.79
N TRP A 55 5.16 11.22 -8.77
CA TRP A 55 4.73 10.43 -7.61
C TRP A 55 3.75 11.21 -6.72
N LYS A 56 4.05 12.50 -6.46
CA LYS A 56 3.24 13.37 -5.60
C LYS A 56 1.92 13.78 -6.25
N GLN A 57 1.88 13.88 -7.57
CA GLN A 57 0.68 14.19 -8.33
C GLN A 57 -0.16 12.92 -8.57
N TRP A 58 -1.47 13.07 -8.51
CA TRP A 58 -2.39 12.04 -8.96
C TRP A 58 -2.49 12.10 -10.48
N ASP A 59 -2.65 10.95 -11.11
CA ASP A 59 -2.94 10.86 -12.53
C ASP A 59 -4.38 11.33 -12.78
N CYS A 60 -4.59 11.99 -13.92
CA CYS A 60 -5.87 12.59 -14.28
C CYS A 60 -7.03 11.58 -14.17
N GLN A 61 -6.80 10.37 -14.70
CA GLN A 61 -7.77 9.29 -14.66
C GLN A 61 -8.13 8.88 -13.22
N SER A 62 -7.16 8.73 -12.33
CA SER A 62 -7.43 8.40 -10.92
C SER A 62 -8.17 9.50 -10.18
N ASP A 63 -7.89 10.77 -10.45
CA ASP A 63 -8.63 11.89 -9.85
C ASP A 63 -10.06 11.97 -10.38
N CYS A 64 -10.26 11.84 -11.69
CA CYS A 64 -11.59 11.75 -12.29
C CYS A 64 -12.42 10.61 -11.67
N ARG A 65 -11.86 9.38 -11.61
CA ARG A 65 -12.52 8.22 -10.97
C ARG A 65 -12.86 8.49 -9.51
N TYR A 66 -11.94 9.08 -8.76
CA TYR A 66 -12.11 9.36 -7.34
C TYR A 66 -13.21 10.39 -7.07
N TYR A 67 -13.19 11.53 -7.76
CA TYR A 67 -14.16 12.59 -7.51
C TYR A 67 -15.55 12.26 -8.07
N CYS A 68 -15.64 11.56 -9.21
CA CYS A 68 -16.91 11.02 -9.71
C CYS A 68 -17.52 10.00 -8.74
N MET A 69 -16.69 9.13 -8.16
CA MET A 69 -17.13 8.18 -7.12
C MET A 69 -17.67 8.92 -5.89
N LEU A 70 -16.96 9.93 -5.39
CA LEU A 70 -17.40 10.69 -4.21
C LEU A 70 -18.72 11.43 -4.43
N ASP A 71 -18.92 12.06 -5.60
CA ASP A 71 -20.17 12.74 -5.90
C ASP A 71 -21.33 11.74 -5.98
N ARG A 72 -21.09 10.57 -6.58
CA ARG A 72 -22.08 9.50 -6.65
C ARG A 72 -22.48 8.98 -5.27
N GLU A 73 -21.51 8.85 -4.37
CA GLU A 73 -21.78 8.40 -3.00
C GLU A 73 -22.55 9.43 -2.19
N LYS A 74 -22.29 10.73 -2.38
CA LYS A 74 -23.12 11.79 -1.78
C LYS A 74 -24.57 11.72 -2.28
N GLU A 75 -24.79 11.47 -3.57
CA GLU A 75 -26.14 11.27 -4.12
C GLU A 75 -26.83 10.05 -3.48
N ARG A 76 -26.10 8.94 -3.32
CA ARG A 76 -26.62 7.72 -2.71
C ARG A 76 -26.97 7.92 -1.24
N GLU A 77 -26.11 8.58 -0.48
CA GLU A 77 -26.33 8.94 0.92
C GLU A 77 -27.57 9.84 1.06
N ALA A 78 -27.74 10.84 0.19
CA ALA A 78 -28.92 11.70 0.16
C ALA A 78 -30.22 10.93 -0.15
N LEU A 79 -30.12 9.79 -0.83
CA LEU A 79 -31.24 8.88 -1.13
C LEU A 79 -31.40 7.78 -0.06
N GLY A 80 -30.61 7.79 1.01
CA GLY A 80 -30.64 6.77 2.08
C GLY A 80 -30.06 5.42 1.67
N ASN A 81 -29.31 5.34 0.57
CA ASN A 81 -28.67 4.11 0.12
C ASN A 81 -27.30 3.94 0.79
N GLY A 82 -26.95 2.70 1.14
CA GLY A 82 -25.63 2.36 1.67
C GLY A 82 -24.49 2.51 0.64
N PRO A 83 -23.24 2.58 1.10
CA PRO A 83 -22.08 2.75 0.23
C PRO A 83 -21.82 1.51 -0.63
N VAL A 84 -21.27 1.72 -1.82
CA VAL A 84 -20.90 0.62 -2.73
C VAL A 84 -19.45 0.69 -3.17
N LYS A 85 -18.93 -0.45 -3.61
CA LYS A 85 -17.57 -0.62 -4.10
C LYS A 85 -17.51 -0.25 -5.59
N TYR A 86 -16.60 0.63 -5.99
CA TYR A 86 -16.39 1.04 -7.38
C TYR A 86 -15.01 0.62 -7.85
N HIS A 87 -14.91 -0.11 -8.97
CA HIS A 87 -13.63 -0.60 -9.50
C HIS A 87 -12.75 -1.30 -8.45
N GLY A 88 -13.36 -2.06 -7.53
CA GLY A 88 -12.61 -2.72 -6.47
C GLY A 88 -12.21 -1.82 -5.29
N LYS A 89 -12.61 -0.54 -5.27
CA LYS A 89 -12.26 0.43 -4.23
C LYS A 89 -13.49 0.91 -3.47
N TRP A 90 -13.31 1.17 -2.18
CA TRP A 90 -14.31 1.82 -1.34
C TRP A 90 -14.17 3.35 -1.43
N PRO A 91 -15.26 4.11 -1.20
CA PRO A 91 -15.27 5.56 -1.34
C PRO A 91 -14.67 6.28 -0.12
N PHE A 92 -13.40 6.01 0.18
CA PHE A 92 -12.69 6.68 1.26
C PHE A 92 -12.36 8.12 0.91
N LYS A 93 -12.47 9.03 1.88
CA LYS A 93 -12.06 10.43 1.70
C LYS A 93 -10.54 10.52 1.89
N ARG A 94 -9.84 10.96 0.84
CA ARG A 94 -8.41 11.31 0.87
C ARG A 94 -8.19 12.50 1.81
N VAL A 95 -7.13 12.43 2.63
CA VAL A 95 -6.73 13.50 3.55
C VAL A 95 -5.25 13.80 3.35
N TYR A 96 -4.89 15.06 3.07
CA TYR A 96 -3.51 15.49 2.78
C TYR A 96 -2.77 14.64 1.72
N GLY A 97 -3.49 14.11 0.74
CA GLY A 97 -2.93 13.27 -0.32
C GLY A 97 -2.77 11.78 0.04
N ILE A 98 -3.17 11.36 1.23
CA ILE A 98 -3.23 9.95 1.66
C ILE A 98 -4.58 9.35 1.25
N GLN A 99 -4.55 8.18 0.58
CA GLN A 99 -5.77 7.47 0.18
C GLN A 99 -6.56 6.92 1.36
N GLU A 100 -5.89 6.22 2.27
CA GLU A 100 -6.54 5.55 3.40
C GLU A 100 -5.84 5.90 4.72
N PRO A 101 -6.14 7.06 5.34
CA PRO A 101 -5.39 7.56 6.50
C PRO A 101 -5.39 6.60 7.70
N ALA A 102 -6.53 5.94 7.96
CA ALA A 102 -6.65 4.98 9.05
C ALA A 102 -5.78 3.73 8.80
N SER A 103 -5.82 3.18 7.59
CA SER A 103 -4.99 2.03 7.20
C SER A 103 -3.50 2.37 7.30
N VAL A 104 -3.09 3.54 6.80
CA VAL A 104 -1.70 4.03 6.92
C VAL A 104 -1.26 4.13 8.38
N ALA A 105 -2.10 4.73 9.24
CA ALA A 105 -1.78 4.87 10.66
C ALA A 105 -1.63 3.50 11.35
N LEU A 106 -2.55 2.57 11.09
CA LEU A 106 -2.50 1.22 11.66
C LEU A 106 -1.29 0.42 11.14
N SER A 107 -0.93 0.53 9.86
CA SER A 107 0.26 -0.11 9.31
C SER A 107 1.54 0.50 9.90
N ALA A 108 1.61 1.83 10.06
CA ALA A 108 2.74 2.50 10.70
C ALA A 108 2.90 2.13 12.18
N LEU A 109 1.80 2.01 12.93
CA LEU A 109 1.81 1.54 14.31
C LEU A 109 2.31 0.08 14.39
N ASN A 110 1.83 -0.80 13.50
CA ASN A 110 2.33 -2.17 13.43
C ASN A 110 3.83 -2.21 13.12
N LEU A 111 4.29 -1.42 12.16
CA LEU A 111 5.72 -1.30 11.84
C LEU A 111 6.54 -0.89 13.06
N ALA A 112 6.08 0.13 13.81
CA ALA A 112 6.74 0.59 15.02
C ALA A 112 6.80 -0.51 16.10
N MET A 113 5.71 -1.26 16.28
CA MET A 113 5.68 -2.39 17.22
C MET A 113 6.63 -3.51 16.82
N GLN A 114 6.70 -3.86 15.53
CA GLN A 114 7.64 -4.88 15.03
C GLN A 114 9.09 -4.44 15.18
N PHE A 115 9.40 -3.17 14.88
CA PHE A 115 10.72 -2.60 15.10
C PHE A 115 11.12 -2.62 16.57
N HIS A 116 10.22 -2.20 17.46
CA HIS A 116 10.45 -2.23 18.91
C HIS A 116 10.68 -3.65 19.41
N GLY A 117 9.89 -4.63 18.95
CA GLY A 117 10.04 -6.04 19.29
C GLY A 117 11.38 -6.60 18.83
N TRP A 118 11.76 -6.35 17.58
CA TRP A 118 13.05 -6.76 17.01
C TRP A 118 14.23 -6.14 17.75
N LEU A 119 14.17 -4.84 18.04
CA LEU A 119 15.22 -4.13 18.78
C LEU A 119 15.37 -4.67 20.21
N SER A 120 14.25 -4.91 20.90
CA SER A 120 14.24 -5.50 22.24
C SER A 120 14.89 -6.89 22.25
N PHE A 121 14.58 -7.72 21.24
CA PHE A 121 15.21 -9.03 21.07
C PHE A 121 16.70 -8.93 20.76
N PHE A 122 17.10 -8.00 19.89
CA PHE A 122 18.50 -7.73 19.57
C PHE A 122 19.29 -7.32 20.83
N ILE A 123 18.75 -6.42 21.64
CA ILE A 123 19.38 -5.98 22.89
C ILE A 123 19.50 -7.15 23.88
N LEU A 124 18.43 -7.94 24.05
CA LEU A 124 18.42 -9.11 24.93
C LEU A 124 19.55 -10.09 24.58
N LEU A 125 19.75 -10.37 23.30
CA LEU A 125 20.77 -11.30 22.82
C LEU A 125 22.21 -10.80 22.99
N ASN A 126 22.45 -9.50 22.75
CA ASN A 126 23.80 -8.95 22.74
C ASN A 126 24.28 -8.48 24.12
N TYR A 127 23.36 -8.04 25.00
CA TYR A 127 23.72 -7.37 26.25
C TYR A 127 23.26 -8.09 27.52
N LYS A 128 22.23 -8.94 27.45
CA LYS A 128 21.64 -9.55 28.66
C LYS A 128 21.82 -11.06 28.77
N LEU A 129 21.96 -11.76 27.64
CA LEU A 129 22.19 -13.21 27.64
C LEU A 129 23.69 -13.54 27.74
N PRO A 130 24.07 -14.55 28.55
CA PRO A 130 25.45 -15.00 28.61
C PRO A 130 25.86 -15.61 27.26
N LEU A 131 26.93 -15.07 26.68
CA LEU A 131 27.52 -15.61 25.45
C LEU A 131 28.13 -16.98 25.74
N LYS A 132 27.94 -17.97 24.84
CA LYS A 132 28.68 -19.24 24.93
C LYS A 132 30.19 -18.97 24.78
N PRO A 133 31.08 -19.85 25.29
CA PRO A 133 32.54 -19.71 25.15
C PRO A 133 33.01 -19.50 23.70
N ASN A 134 32.26 -20.02 22.72
CA ASN A 134 32.49 -19.85 21.28
C ASN A 134 31.85 -18.59 20.66
N LYS A 135 31.46 -17.57 21.45
CA LYS A 135 30.78 -16.33 21.01
C LYS A 135 29.48 -16.52 20.22
N LYS A 136 28.91 -17.73 20.14
CA LYS A 136 27.59 -17.97 19.54
C LYS A 136 26.49 -17.61 20.53
N ALA A 137 25.40 -17.00 20.03
CA ALA A 137 24.20 -16.74 20.81
C ALA A 137 23.68 -18.04 21.45
N TYR A 138 23.23 -17.98 22.71
CA TYR A 138 22.69 -19.15 23.41
C TYR A 138 21.46 -19.73 22.70
N TYR A 139 20.75 -18.90 21.94
CA TYR A 139 19.51 -19.27 21.27
C TYR A 139 19.73 -19.64 19.80
N GLU A 140 19.53 -20.93 19.49
CA GLU A 140 19.83 -21.53 18.18
C GLU A 140 18.98 -21.00 17.02
N TYR A 141 17.86 -20.34 17.33
CA TYR A 141 16.98 -19.78 16.31
C TYR A 141 17.11 -18.26 16.14
N THR A 142 18.19 -17.68 16.67
CA THR A 142 18.46 -16.23 16.61
C THR A 142 18.36 -15.70 15.18
N CYS A 143 19.01 -16.37 14.21
CA CYS A 143 18.99 -15.95 12.81
C CYS A 143 17.56 -15.90 12.24
N LEU A 144 16.75 -16.91 12.52
CA LEU A 144 15.38 -16.98 12.02
C LEU A 144 14.50 -15.84 12.54
N TRP A 145 14.68 -15.42 13.80
CA TRP A 145 13.94 -14.29 14.35
C TRP A 145 14.39 -12.94 13.78
N HIS A 146 15.67 -12.79 13.43
CA HIS A 146 16.12 -11.58 12.73
C HIS A 146 15.50 -11.50 11.32
N ILE A 147 15.48 -12.62 10.59
CA ILE A 147 14.82 -12.70 9.28
C ILE A 147 13.32 -12.39 9.42
N TYR A 148 12.63 -12.98 10.41
CA TYR A 148 11.23 -12.69 10.69
C TYR A 148 10.99 -11.20 10.92
N GLY A 149 11.79 -10.58 11.80
CA GLY A 149 11.66 -9.16 12.12
C GLY A 149 11.86 -8.27 10.90
N LEU A 150 12.87 -8.55 10.08
CA LEU A 150 13.14 -7.81 8.84
C LEU A 150 12.01 -7.96 7.81
N LEU A 151 11.53 -9.20 7.58
CA LEU A 151 10.41 -9.44 6.68
C LEU A 151 9.12 -8.80 7.18
N SER A 152 8.87 -8.83 8.48
CA SER A 152 7.68 -8.21 9.07
C SER A 152 7.73 -6.70 8.93
N MET A 153 8.85 -6.06 9.27
CA MET A 153 9.03 -4.62 9.06
C MET A 153 8.90 -4.23 7.57
N ASN A 154 9.49 -5.01 6.65
CA ASN A 154 9.34 -4.78 5.22
C ASN A 154 7.87 -4.86 4.76
N SER A 155 7.11 -5.84 5.27
CA SER A 155 5.69 -5.99 4.92
C SER A 155 4.84 -4.82 5.42
N TRP A 156 5.00 -4.41 6.68
CA TRP A 156 4.22 -3.28 7.22
C TRP A 156 4.64 -1.94 6.61
N PHE A 157 5.90 -1.79 6.21
CA PHE A 157 6.36 -0.63 5.45
C PHE A 157 5.64 -0.54 4.10
N TRP A 158 5.65 -1.62 3.30
CA TRP A 158 4.99 -1.61 1.99
C TRP A 158 3.47 -1.49 2.10
N SER A 159 2.87 -2.06 3.14
CA SER A 159 1.45 -1.84 3.46
C SER A 159 1.14 -0.35 3.73
N ALA A 160 1.94 0.32 4.56
CA ALA A 160 1.76 1.75 4.82
C ALA A 160 1.94 2.59 3.53
N VAL A 161 2.91 2.24 2.68
CA VAL A 161 3.14 2.92 1.40
C VAL A 161 1.97 2.69 0.44
N PHE A 162 1.47 1.45 0.31
CA PHE A 162 0.34 1.11 -0.54
C PHE A 162 -0.94 1.84 -0.13
N HIS A 163 -1.30 1.82 1.15
CA HIS A 163 -2.48 2.55 1.66
C HIS A 163 -2.33 4.08 1.57
N SER A 164 -1.09 4.58 1.47
CA SER A 164 -0.85 6.00 1.22
C SER A 164 -1.09 6.36 -0.25
N ARG A 165 -0.55 5.55 -1.16
CA ARG A 165 -0.59 5.75 -2.61
C ARG A 165 -0.69 4.39 -3.30
N ASP A 166 -1.89 4.07 -3.72
CA ASP A 166 -2.24 2.85 -4.43
C ASP A 166 -1.94 3.02 -5.93
N VAL A 167 -0.84 2.40 -6.37
CA VAL A 167 -0.39 2.29 -7.76
C VAL A 167 0.12 0.86 -7.99
N ASP A 168 0.13 0.39 -9.24
CA ASP A 168 0.49 -1.01 -9.58
C ASP A 168 1.80 -1.50 -8.93
N LEU A 169 2.79 -0.61 -8.79
CA LEU A 169 4.07 -0.94 -8.15
C LEU A 169 3.91 -1.17 -6.64
N THR A 170 3.23 -0.27 -5.93
CA THR A 170 3.06 -0.37 -4.47
C THR A 170 2.15 -1.54 -4.11
N GLU A 171 1.13 -1.81 -4.94
CA GLU A 171 0.27 -2.98 -4.82
C GLU A 171 1.08 -4.29 -4.92
N LYS A 172 1.88 -4.44 -5.99
CA LYS A 172 2.72 -5.64 -6.18
C LYS A 172 3.71 -5.83 -5.04
N LEU A 173 4.32 -4.76 -4.54
CA LEU A 173 5.29 -4.82 -3.45
C LEU A 173 4.63 -5.17 -2.11
N ASP A 174 3.45 -4.61 -1.81
CA ASP A 174 2.68 -4.96 -0.63
C ASP A 174 2.31 -6.46 -0.64
N TYR A 175 1.67 -6.93 -1.71
CA TYR A 175 1.30 -8.35 -1.82
C TYR A 175 2.52 -9.29 -1.77
N SER A 176 3.60 -8.97 -2.49
CA SER A 176 4.80 -9.81 -2.48
C SER A 176 5.44 -9.85 -1.09
N SER A 177 5.47 -8.72 -0.39
CA SER A 177 6.02 -8.65 0.97
C SER A 177 5.16 -9.40 1.99
N ALA A 178 3.83 -9.33 1.86
CA ALA A 178 2.89 -10.07 2.71
C ALA A 178 3.01 -11.58 2.49
N VAL A 179 3.11 -12.02 1.23
CA VAL A 179 3.31 -13.44 0.89
C VAL A 179 4.65 -13.95 1.44
N ALA A 180 5.73 -13.18 1.29
CA ALA A 180 7.03 -13.54 1.85
C ALA A 180 6.99 -13.68 3.38
N LEU A 181 6.33 -12.75 4.08
CA LEU A 181 6.15 -12.81 5.52
C LEU A 181 5.31 -14.03 5.94
N LEU A 182 4.18 -14.30 5.28
CA LEU A 182 3.31 -15.44 5.57
C LEU A 182 4.03 -16.77 5.32
N GLY A 183 4.70 -16.91 4.18
CA GLY A 183 5.47 -18.11 3.84
C GLY A 183 6.60 -18.36 4.84
N PHE A 184 7.35 -17.32 5.22
CA PHE A 184 8.39 -17.46 6.23
C PHE A 184 7.80 -17.77 7.62
N SER A 185 6.65 -17.20 7.97
CA SER A 185 5.95 -17.50 9.23
C SER A 185 5.52 -18.96 9.30
N LEU A 186 5.06 -19.54 8.18
CA LEU A 186 4.73 -20.96 8.09
C LEU A 186 5.97 -21.84 8.30
N ILE A 187 7.08 -21.52 7.63
CA ILE A 187 8.36 -22.22 7.82
C ILE A 187 8.77 -22.14 9.30
N LEU A 188 8.73 -20.94 9.88
CA LEU A 188 9.10 -20.72 11.29
C LEU A 188 8.21 -21.52 12.25
N ALA A 189 6.90 -21.59 11.98
CA ALA A 189 5.94 -22.37 12.76
C ALA A 189 6.26 -23.87 12.69
N ILE A 190 6.55 -24.42 11.51
CA ILE A 190 6.94 -25.83 11.35
C ILE A 190 8.23 -26.10 12.13
N LEU A 191 9.28 -25.31 11.90
CA LEU A 191 10.57 -25.51 12.57
C LEU A 191 10.44 -25.44 14.09
N ARG A 192 9.53 -24.60 14.61
CA ARG A 192 9.29 -24.47 16.05
C ARG A 192 8.42 -25.55 16.65
N SER A 193 7.31 -25.89 16.02
CA SER A 193 6.40 -26.93 16.51
C SER A 193 7.07 -28.29 16.55
N PHE A 194 7.94 -28.59 15.57
CA PHE A 194 8.71 -29.84 15.54
C PHE A 194 10.09 -29.73 16.19
N ASN A 195 10.45 -28.57 16.78
CA ASN A 195 11.72 -28.31 17.45
C ASN A 195 12.95 -28.76 16.60
N VAL A 196 12.95 -28.39 15.32
CA VAL A 196 13.99 -28.78 14.36
C VAL A 196 15.27 -27.97 14.62
N ARG A 197 16.25 -28.63 15.25
CA ARG A 197 17.52 -28.00 15.64
C ARG A 197 18.65 -28.21 14.63
N VAL A 198 18.59 -29.29 13.86
CA VAL A 198 19.64 -29.64 12.89
C VAL A 198 19.54 -28.74 11.67
N GLU A 199 20.62 -28.03 11.33
CA GLU A 199 20.64 -27.07 10.21
C GLU A 199 20.27 -27.71 8.87
N ALA A 200 20.77 -28.92 8.59
CA ALA A 200 20.41 -29.66 7.38
C ALA A 200 18.90 -29.93 7.28
N ALA A 201 18.26 -30.31 8.39
CA ALA A 201 16.82 -30.52 8.42
C ALA A 201 16.04 -29.22 8.25
N ARG A 202 16.54 -28.08 8.75
CA ARG A 202 15.93 -26.77 8.53
C ARG A 202 15.93 -26.38 7.04
N VAL A 203 17.04 -26.63 6.35
CA VAL A 203 17.16 -26.38 4.91
C VAL A 203 16.21 -27.26 4.13
N MET A 204 16.16 -28.56 4.44
CA MET A 204 15.26 -29.51 3.77
C MET A 204 13.78 -29.15 3.95
N VAL A 205 13.36 -28.77 5.15
CA VAL A 205 11.96 -28.36 5.43
C VAL A 205 11.59 -27.06 4.72
N SER A 206 12.57 -26.18 4.48
CA SER A 206 12.35 -24.88 3.82
C SER A 206 12.52 -24.93 2.30
N ALA A 207 12.97 -26.07 1.75
CA ALA A 207 13.19 -26.22 0.33
C ALA A 207 11.84 -26.26 -0.41
N PRO A 208 11.68 -25.50 -1.50
CA PRO A 208 10.51 -25.64 -2.36
C PRO A 208 10.48 -27.06 -2.95
N LEU A 209 9.29 -27.67 -2.97
CA LEU A 209 9.03 -28.94 -3.64
C LEU A 209 9.07 -28.77 -5.17
#